data_AF-A0AA42XHY0-F1
#
_entry.id   AF-A0AA42XHY0-F1
#
_cell.length_a   1.000
_cell.length_b   1.000
_cell.length_c   1.000
_cell.angle_alpha   90.00
_cell.angle_beta   90.00
_cell.angle_gamma   90.00
#
_symmetry.space_group_name_H-M   'P 1'
#
loop_
_entity.id
_entity.type
_entity.pdbx_description
1 polymer ?
#
loop_
_entity_poly.entity_id
_entity_poly.type
_entity_poly.pdbx_seq_one_letter_code
_entity_poly.pdbx_strand_id
1 'polypeptide(L)'
;MHKNSHKTALFLIFFTGSVSVNASEPQQQSSKGVLSGSLAVLSQYIYRGGIENDQPTLQAGLEYEHASGLYAGYWASTLNYDAADVSKDHGVEHDFYMGYAGTLSPDLSYRSHIVTYLYNDGGWVYSEDRTERRSTTGAEFVNSLSYKDFDVGVTVALVDVSYANAGDTYLSLAHHYALPQNFQFNSSIGASIYRQHDDAILTTEKNFTVNEVRLGLSRPFAETGIEMSADYIYGVHNRMGEDLEDHLVLGLTYNF
;
A
#
# COMPACT_ATOMS: atom_id res chain seq x y z
N MET A 1 4.97 26.78 -24.22
CA MET A 1 5.40 25.37 -24.16
C MET A 1 4.74 24.76 -22.94
N HIS A 2 3.83 23.80 -23.10
CA HIS A 2 3.45 22.97 -21.96
C HIS A 2 4.65 22.07 -21.65
N LYS A 3 5.09 22.04 -20.39
CA LYS A 3 5.74 20.83 -19.89
C LYS A 3 4.63 19.79 -19.76
N ASN A 4 4.78 18.65 -20.42
CA ASN A 4 4.04 17.48 -19.98
C ASN A 4 4.65 17.11 -18.62
N SER A 5 3.86 17.22 -17.55
CA SER A 5 4.22 16.52 -16.31
C SER A 5 4.07 15.03 -16.63
N HIS A 6 5.19 14.32 -16.62
CA HIS A 6 5.14 12.87 -16.64
C HIS A 6 4.55 12.45 -15.29
N LYS A 7 3.31 11.96 -15.30
CA LYS A 7 2.66 11.41 -14.12
C LYS A 7 3.35 10.09 -13.74
N THR A 8 4.48 10.18 -13.05
CA THR A 8 5.13 9.02 -12.42
C THR A 8 4.33 8.64 -11.19
N ALA A 9 3.20 7.97 -11.41
CA ALA A 9 2.38 7.40 -10.35
C ALA A 9 3.14 6.30 -9.59
N LEU A 10 2.77 6.06 -8.33
CA LEU A 10 3.69 5.53 -7.32
C LEU A 10 3.09 4.42 -6.42
N PHE A 11 2.16 3.64 -7.00
CA PHE A 11 1.63 2.29 -6.71
C PHE A 11 2.02 1.59 -5.40
N LEU A 12 1.01 1.15 -4.62
CA LEU A 12 1.19 0.70 -3.22
C LEU A 12 -0.12 0.17 -2.59
N ILE A 13 -0.10 -1.05 -2.04
CA ILE A 13 -1.07 -1.49 -1.04
C ILE A 13 -0.46 -1.51 0.36
N PHE A 14 -0.90 -0.61 1.25
CA PHE A 14 -0.67 -0.81 2.69
C PHE A 14 -1.87 -1.53 3.27
N PHE A 15 -1.79 -2.87 3.28
CA PHE A 15 -2.71 -3.68 4.06
C PHE A 15 -2.31 -3.70 5.55
N THR A 16 -2.21 -2.51 6.14
CA THR A 16 -2.61 -2.27 7.53
C THR A 16 -4.13 -2.32 7.64
N GLY A 17 -4.71 -3.41 7.11
CA GLY A 17 -6.05 -3.81 7.47
C GLY A 17 -6.05 -4.02 8.98
N SER A 18 -6.66 -3.09 9.70
CA SER A 18 -6.76 -3.14 11.15
C SER A 18 -7.68 -4.28 11.54
N VAL A 19 -7.14 -5.51 11.49
CA VAL A 19 -7.61 -6.65 12.28
C VAL A 19 -7.44 -6.23 13.73
N SER A 20 -8.44 -5.49 14.22
CA SER A 20 -8.38 -4.81 15.51
C SER A 20 -8.11 -5.87 16.57
N VAL A 21 -6.92 -5.83 17.16
CA VAL A 21 -6.58 -6.62 18.37
C VAL A 21 -7.26 -5.97 19.58
N ASN A 22 -8.58 -5.79 19.46
CA ASN A 22 -9.48 -6.03 20.56
C ASN A 22 -9.09 -7.36 21.20
N ALA A 23 -9.19 -7.44 22.52
CA ALA A 23 -9.06 -8.70 23.26
C ALA A 23 -10.31 -9.58 23.08
N SER A 24 -10.67 -9.84 21.82
CA SER A 24 -11.53 -10.94 21.41
C SER A 24 -10.94 -12.23 21.95
N GLU A 25 -11.79 -13.16 22.41
CA GLU A 25 -11.34 -14.48 22.85
C GLU A 25 -10.50 -15.15 21.74
N PRO A 26 -9.46 -15.93 22.10
CA PRO A 26 -8.57 -16.53 21.12
C PRO A 26 -9.38 -17.41 20.15
N GLN A 27 -9.60 -16.90 18.93
CA GLN A 27 -10.21 -17.67 17.87
C GLN A 27 -9.42 -18.95 17.73
N GLN A 28 -10.09 -20.10 17.85
CA GLN A 28 -9.45 -21.39 17.70
C GLN A 28 -9.02 -21.54 16.25
N GLN A 29 -7.79 -21.10 15.94
CA GLN A 29 -7.21 -21.15 14.61
C GLN A 29 -7.30 -22.60 14.13
N SER A 30 -8.17 -22.82 13.14
CA SER A 30 -8.56 -24.19 12.79
C SER A 30 -7.32 -24.94 12.31
N SER A 31 -7.28 -26.26 12.45
CA SER A 31 -6.20 -27.09 11.88
C SER A 31 -6.13 -27.06 10.34
N LYS A 32 -6.96 -26.22 9.69
CA LYS A 32 -7.00 -25.91 8.27
C LYS A 32 -6.75 -24.42 7.97
N GLY A 33 -6.30 -23.62 8.94
CA GLY A 33 -6.14 -22.17 8.78
C GLY A 33 -7.44 -21.37 8.85
N VAL A 34 -7.37 -20.13 8.33
CA VAL A 34 -8.44 -19.13 8.25
C VAL A 34 -8.44 -18.54 6.83
N LEU A 35 -9.62 -18.26 6.29
CA LEU A 35 -9.81 -17.43 5.11
C LEU A 35 -10.47 -16.13 5.60
N SER A 36 -9.91 -14.98 5.21
CA SER A 36 -10.46 -13.65 5.48
C SER A 36 -10.49 -12.83 4.20
N GLY A 37 -11.27 -11.75 4.18
CA GLY A 37 -11.29 -10.83 3.07
C GLY A 37 -11.93 -9.49 3.40
N SER A 38 -11.88 -8.59 2.44
CA SER A 38 -12.51 -7.28 2.56
C SER A 38 -12.93 -6.68 1.23
N LEU A 39 -13.89 -5.76 1.28
CA LEU A 39 -14.39 -4.96 0.19
C LEU A 39 -14.50 -3.51 0.66
N ALA A 40 -13.80 -2.59 0.01
CA ALA A 40 -13.77 -1.19 0.38
C ALA A 40 -14.24 -0.26 -0.74
N VAL A 41 -14.83 0.87 -0.34
CA VAL A 41 -15.05 2.04 -1.18
C VAL A 41 -14.36 3.21 -0.50
N LEU A 42 -13.38 3.82 -1.17
CA LEU A 42 -12.68 5.01 -0.67
C LEU A 42 -12.94 6.20 -1.60
N SER A 43 -12.85 7.43 -1.09
CA SER A 43 -12.99 8.64 -1.92
C SER A 43 -11.84 8.87 -2.90
N GLN A 44 -10.64 8.38 -2.57
CA GLN A 44 -9.40 8.43 -3.34
C GLN A 44 -8.50 7.24 -2.96
N TYR A 45 -7.47 6.94 -3.77
CA TYR A 45 -6.43 5.93 -3.51
C TYR A 45 -5.05 6.62 -3.40
N ILE A 46 -4.44 6.60 -2.21
CA ILE A 46 -3.22 7.38 -1.85
C ILE A 46 -2.24 6.56 -0.98
N TYR A 47 -0.95 6.55 -1.32
CA TYR A 47 0.16 5.90 -0.56
C TYR A 47 1.51 6.47 -1.04
N ARG A 48 2.59 6.44 -0.21
CA ARG A 48 3.86 7.18 -0.46
C ARG A 48 3.53 8.66 -0.77
N GLY A 49 2.41 9.18 -0.23
CA GLY A 49 1.83 10.48 -0.58
C GLY A 49 1.46 10.69 -2.06
N GLY A 50 1.61 9.69 -2.92
CA GLY A 50 1.24 9.71 -4.34
C GLY A 50 -0.21 9.32 -4.57
N ILE A 51 -0.79 9.81 -5.67
CA ILE A 51 -2.20 9.62 -6.03
C ILE A 51 -2.38 8.61 -7.16
N GLU A 52 -3.06 7.52 -6.83
CA GLU A 52 -3.26 6.35 -7.68
C GLU A 52 -4.70 6.28 -8.25
N ASN A 53 -5.62 6.98 -7.57
CA ASN A 53 -6.97 7.26 -8.07
C ASN A 53 -7.51 8.53 -7.37
N ASP A 54 -7.85 9.56 -8.14
CA ASP A 54 -8.46 10.80 -7.62
C ASP A 54 -10.00 10.76 -7.58
N GLN A 55 -10.60 9.69 -8.09
CA GLN A 55 -12.03 9.39 -8.09
C GLN A 55 -12.37 8.35 -7.00
N PRO A 56 -13.67 8.18 -6.67
CA PRO A 56 -14.11 7.11 -5.78
C PRO A 56 -13.63 5.74 -6.28
N THR A 57 -12.80 5.09 -5.47
CA THR A 57 -12.15 3.82 -5.81
C THR A 57 -12.84 2.64 -5.13
N LEU A 58 -12.87 1.50 -5.81
CA LEU A 58 -13.23 0.20 -5.25
C LEU A 58 -11.96 -0.59 -4.99
N GLN A 59 -11.86 -1.19 -3.80
CA GLN A 59 -10.76 -2.09 -3.43
C GLN A 59 -11.31 -3.42 -2.90
N ALA A 60 -10.58 -4.51 -3.12
CA ALA A 60 -10.98 -5.85 -2.67
C ALA A 60 -9.74 -6.65 -2.26
N GLY A 61 -9.82 -7.33 -1.11
CA GLY A 61 -8.76 -8.21 -0.60
C GLY A 61 -9.30 -9.60 -0.23
N LEU A 62 -8.47 -10.64 -0.39
CA LEU A 62 -8.76 -12.00 0.05
C LEU A 62 -7.45 -12.68 0.47
N GLU A 63 -7.36 -13.14 1.71
CA GLU A 63 -6.18 -13.83 2.25
C GLU A 63 -6.55 -15.17 2.88
N TYR A 64 -5.73 -16.20 2.64
CA TYR A 64 -5.77 -17.45 3.36
C TYR A 64 -4.50 -17.61 4.20
N GLU A 65 -4.65 -17.63 5.53
CA GLU A 65 -3.58 -17.91 6.49
C GLU A 65 -3.72 -19.34 7.02
N HIS A 66 -2.76 -20.20 6.66
CA HIS A 66 -2.64 -21.56 7.17
C HIS A 66 -2.09 -21.54 8.59
N ALA A 67 -2.57 -22.45 9.45
CA ALA A 67 -2.19 -22.57 10.87
C ALA A 67 -0.71 -22.90 11.16
N SER A 68 0.14 -22.96 10.13
CA SER A 68 1.61 -22.99 10.26
C SER A 68 2.26 -21.60 10.18
N GLY A 69 1.48 -20.52 10.03
CA GLY A 69 1.96 -19.16 9.74
C GLY A 69 2.19 -18.87 8.25
N LEU A 70 2.01 -19.83 7.35
CA LEU A 70 2.09 -19.58 5.90
C LEU A 70 0.81 -18.89 5.43
N TYR A 71 0.92 -17.79 4.70
CA TYR A 71 -0.24 -17.13 4.08
C TYR A 71 -0.02 -16.84 2.60
N ALA A 72 -1.13 -16.75 1.86
CA ALA A 72 -1.16 -16.25 0.50
C ALA A 72 -2.46 -15.46 0.29
N GLY A 73 -2.38 -14.37 -0.47
CA GLY A 73 -3.51 -13.50 -0.70
C GLY A 73 -3.47 -12.81 -2.05
N TYR A 74 -4.59 -12.18 -2.36
CA TYR A 74 -4.84 -11.41 -3.55
C TYR A 74 -5.51 -10.09 -3.16
N TRP A 75 -5.15 -9.02 -3.86
CA TRP A 75 -5.79 -7.72 -3.72
C TRP A 75 -6.01 -7.07 -5.09
N ALA A 76 -7.00 -6.17 -5.20
CA ALA A 76 -7.13 -5.29 -6.35
C ALA A 76 -7.76 -3.94 -6.01
N SER A 77 -7.44 -2.91 -6.81
CA SER A 77 -8.08 -1.58 -6.76
C SER A 77 -8.25 -0.99 -8.16
N THR A 78 -9.31 -0.21 -8.34
CA THR A 78 -9.49 0.66 -9.51
C THR A 78 -8.50 1.83 -9.52
N LEU A 79 -8.00 2.17 -10.70
CA LEU A 79 -7.06 3.27 -10.98
C LEU A 79 -7.70 4.28 -11.94
N ASN A 80 -7.26 5.54 -11.92
CA ASN A 80 -7.65 6.57 -12.89
C ASN A 80 -6.63 6.71 -14.06
N TYR A 81 -5.85 5.66 -14.34
CA TYR A 81 -4.91 5.57 -15.46
C TYR A 81 -4.57 4.12 -15.80
N ASP A 82 -3.96 3.93 -16.97
CA ASP A 82 -3.35 2.69 -17.42
C ASP A 82 -1.82 2.75 -17.24
N ALA A 83 -1.23 1.69 -16.69
CA ALA A 83 0.20 1.65 -16.33
C ALA A 83 1.16 1.62 -17.54
N ALA A 84 0.68 1.23 -18.73
CA ALA A 84 1.46 1.12 -19.97
C ALA A 84 1.03 2.14 -21.05
N ASP A 85 -0.19 2.67 -21.00
CA ASP A 85 -0.76 3.58 -21.99
C ASP A 85 -1.34 4.87 -21.35
N VAL A 86 -0.50 5.91 -21.26
CA VAL A 86 -0.86 7.23 -20.73
C VAL A 86 -1.97 7.97 -21.50
N SER A 87 -2.53 7.39 -22.57
CA SER A 87 -3.71 7.91 -23.25
C SER A 87 -5.05 7.41 -22.68
N LYS A 88 -5.03 6.44 -21.75
CA LYS A 88 -6.22 5.96 -21.02
C LYS A 88 -6.25 6.47 -19.58
N ASP A 89 -7.45 6.74 -19.10
CA ASP A 89 -7.79 7.29 -17.78
C ASP A 89 -8.47 6.24 -16.85
N HIS A 90 -8.21 4.95 -17.10
CA HIS A 90 -8.77 3.85 -16.31
C HIS A 90 -7.79 2.68 -16.18
N GLY A 91 -7.82 2.00 -15.03
CA GLY A 91 -7.05 0.78 -14.82
C GLY A 91 -7.53 -0.03 -13.63
N VAL A 92 -6.91 -1.20 -13.44
CA VAL A 92 -7.03 -2.01 -12.23
C VAL A 92 -5.64 -2.53 -11.88
N GLU A 93 -5.26 -2.36 -10.61
CA GLU A 93 -4.11 -2.99 -9.99
C GLU A 93 -4.52 -4.35 -9.43
N HIS A 94 -3.65 -5.34 -9.57
CA HIS A 94 -3.88 -6.74 -9.27
C HIS A 94 -2.65 -7.33 -8.56
N ASP A 95 -2.77 -7.45 -7.24
CA ASP A 95 -1.68 -7.83 -6.35
C ASP A 95 -1.79 -9.28 -5.94
N PHE A 96 -0.67 -10.00 -6.07
CA PHE A 96 -0.54 -11.39 -5.62
C PHE A 96 0.63 -11.51 -4.67
N TYR A 97 0.35 -11.93 -3.43
CA TYR A 97 1.37 -12.01 -2.39
C TYR A 97 1.34 -13.36 -1.66
N MET A 98 2.51 -13.79 -1.21
CA MET A 98 2.65 -14.96 -0.34
C MET A 98 3.80 -14.80 0.64
N GLY A 99 3.62 -15.35 1.84
CA GLY A 99 4.50 -15.03 2.96
C GLY A 99 4.39 -15.96 4.17
N TYR A 100 5.04 -15.51 5.23
CA TYR A 100 5.06 -16.16 6.53
C TYR A 100 4.84 -15.12 7.64
N ALA A 101 3.91 -15.41 8.53
CA ALA A 101 3.55 -14.64 9.71
C ALA A 101 3.89 -15.43 10.99
N GLY A 102 4.20 -14.74 12.08
CA GLY A 102 4.46 -15.40 13.35
C GLY A 102 4.50 -14.47 14.55
N THR A 103 4.21 -15.03 15.73
CA THR A 103 4.23 -14.32 17.01
C THR A 103 5.50 -14.68 17.78
N LEU A 104 6.33 -13.68 18.09
CA LEU A 104 7.61 -13.82 18.79
C LEU A 104 7.44 -13.67 20.31
N SER A 105 6.48 -12.86 20.75
CA SER A 105 6.05 -12.72 22.15
C SER A 105 4.58 -12.25 22.19
N PRO A 106 3.88 -12.27 23.34
CA PRO A 106 2.49 -11.81 23.43
C PRO A 106 2.24 -10.40 22.88
N ASP A 107 3.26 -9.53 22.97
CA ASP A 107 3.22 -8.14 22.51
C ASP A 107 3.86 -7.93 21.11
N LEU A 108 4.47 -8.95 20.50
CA LEU A 108 5.33 -8.82 19.31
C LEU A 108 5.08 -9.90 18.26
N SER A 109 4.68 -9.50 17.06
CA SER A 109 4.55 -10.36 15.88
C SER A 109 5.34 -9.82 14.68
N TYR A 110 5.42 -10.63 13.61
CA TYR A 110 5.96 -10.23 12.32
C TYR A 110 5.15 -10.81 11.16
N ARG A 111 5.18 -10.12 10.01
CA ARG A 111 4.74 -10.66 8.72
C ARG A 111 5.81 -10.37 7.67
N SER A 112 6.20 -11.38 6.89
CA SER A 112 7.13 -11.25 5.76
C SER A 112 6.50 -11.85 4.51
N HIS A 113 6.47 -11.13 3.38
CA HIS A 113 5.99 -11.66 2.11
C HIS A 113 6.79 -11.13 0.92
N ILE A 114 6.61 -11.79 -0.23
CA ILE A 114 6.85 -11.20 -1.54
C ILE A 114 5.49 -10.88 -2.13
N VAL A 115 5.34 -9.67 -2.68
CA VAL A 115 4.17 -9.21 -3.43
C VAL A 115 4.57 -8.96 -4.88
N THR A 116 3.67 -9.28 -5.81
CA THR A 116 3.82 -9.02 -7.25
C THR A 116 2.66 -8.12 -7.70
N TYR A 117 3.02 -6.98 -8.29
CA TYR A 117 2.09 -5.98 -8.79
C TYR A 117 1.83 -6.22 -10.28
N LEU A 118 0.56 -6.43 -10.65
CA LEU A 118 0.10 -6.58 -12.04
C LEU A 118 -0.94 -5.50 -12.36
N TYR A 119 -0.98 -5.09 -13.63
CA TYR A 119 -1.87 -4.02 -14.09
C TYR A 119 -2.64 -4.46 -15.32
N ASN A 120 -3.91 -4.06 -15.42
CA ASN A 120 -4.67 -4.21 -16.67
C ASN A 120 -3.94 -3.53 -17.84
N ASP A 121 -3.92 -4.20 -18.99
CA ASP A 121 -3.14 -3.85 -20.19
C ASP A 121 -1.62 -3.61 -19.95
N GLY A 122 -1.10 -4.00 -18.78
CA GLY A 122 0.29 -3.82 -18.39
C GLY A 122 1.31 -4.58 -19.25
N GLY A 123 2.55 -4.08 -19.24
CA GLY A 123 3.65 -4.65 -20.01
C GLY A 123 4.93 -3.82 -19.89
N TRP A 124 5.12 -2.90 -20.83
CA TRP A 124 6.36 -2.13 -20.97
C TRP A 124 6.09 -0.65 -21.26
N VAL A 125 6.57 0.23 -20.38
CA VAL A 125 6.73 1.67 -20.68
C VAL A 125 8.00 1.84 -21.51
N TYR A 126 7.97 2.74 -22.49
CA TYR A 126 9.10 3.06 -23.37
C TYR A 126 9.48 4.54 -23.23
N SER A 127 10.77 4.83 -23.38
CA SER A 127 11.31 6.18 -23.59
C SER A 127 10.74 6.84 -24.86
N GLU A 128 10.79 8.17 -24.95
CA GLU A 128 10.25 8.92 -26.11
C GLU A 128 10.93 8.51 -27.44
N ASP A 129 12.25 8.25 -27.41
CA ASP A 129 13.03 7.78 -28.56
C ASP A 129 12.95 6.24 -28.76
N ARG A 130 12.31 5.54 -27.82
CA ARG A 130 12.10 4.09 -27.76
C ARG A 130 13.37 3.25 -27.66
N THR A 131 14.50 3.83 -27.23
CA THR A 131 15.76 3.10 -27.01
C THR A 131 15.73 2.28 -25.71
N GLU A 132 15.10 2.83 -24.68
CA GLU A 132 14.95 2.24 -23.34
C GLU A 132 13.50 1.85 -23.04
N ARG A 133 13.31 0.87 -22.15
CA ARG A 133 12.01 0.40 -21.66
C ARG A 133 12.09 -0.14 -20.24
N ARG A 134 11.01 -0.01 -19.47
CA ARG A 134 10.86 -0.61 -18.14
C ARG A 134 9.57 -1.42 -18.03
N SER A 135 9.59 -2.44 -17.18
CA SER A 135 8.41 -3.25 -16.85
C SER A 135 7.36 -2.40 -16.13
N THR A 136 6.07 -2.66 -16.34
CA THR A 136 5.03 -2.21 -15.41
C THR A 136 4.81 -3.22 -14.29
N THR A 137 5.04 -4.51 -14.54
CA THR A 137 4.94 -5.57 -13.53
C THR A 137 6.07 -5.43 -12.52
N GLY A 138 5.71 -5.15 -11.27
CA GLY A 138 6.63 -4.99 -10.15
C GLY A 138 6.65 -6.18 -9.22
N ALA A 139 7.68 -6.25 -8.38
CA ALA A 139 7.73 -7.17 -7.25
C ALA A 139 8.50 -6.49 -6.10
N GLU A 140 7.94 -6.55 -4.89
CA GLU A 140 8.56 -6.05 -3.67
C GLU A 140 8.66 -7.18 -2.63
N PHE A 141 9.71 -7.14 -1.80
CA PHE A 141 9.77 -7.88 -0.54
C PHE A 141 9.32 -6.96 0.58
N VAL A 142 8.37 -7.41 1.39
CA VAL A 142 7.82 -6.68 2.53
C VAL A 142 8.14 -7.44 3.81
N ASN A 143 8.63 -6.74 4.82
CA ASN A 143 8.73 -7.23 6.19
C ASN A 143 8.17 -6.18 7.17
N SER A 144 7.32 -6.62 8.08
CA SER A 144 6.72 -5.80 9.13
C SER A 144 6.89 -6.46 10.50
N LEU A 145 7.01 -5.61 11.52
CA LEU A 145 7.00 -5.97 12.95
C LEU A 145 5.89 -5.16 13.63
N SER A 146 4.96 -5.85 14.29
CA SER A 146 3.90 -5.23 15.09
C SER A 146 4.25 -5.37 16.57
N TYR A 147 4.41 -4.25 17.28
CA TYR A 147 4.62 -4.21 18.72
C TYR A 147 3.51 -3.39 19.41
N LYS A 148 2.58 -4.10 20.07
CA LYS A 148 1.38 -3.52 20.71
C LYS A 148 0.55 -2.66 19.76
N ASP A 149 0.61 -1.35 19.95
CA ASP A 149 -0.09 -0.29 19.23
C ASP A 149 0.77 0.32 18.12
N PHE A 150 1.97 -0.20 17.85
CA PHE A 150 2.89 0.29 16.81
C PHE A 150 3.20 -0.76 15.75
N ASP A 151 3.30 -0.33 14.51
CA ASP A 151 3.76 -1.14 13.38
C ASP A 151 4.97 -0.49 12.72
N VAL A 152 6.01 -1.29 12.43
CA VAL A 152 7.21 -0.87 11.71
C VAL A 152 7.39 -1.75 10.48
N GLY A 153 7.34 -1.16 9.30
CA GLY A 153 7.45 -1.87 8.02
C GLY A 153 8.62 -1.39 7.16
N VAL A 154 9.31 -2.35 6.53
CA VAL A 154 10.28 -2.12 5.46
C VAL A 154 9.84 -2.87 4.20
N THR A 155 9.83 -2.17 3.08
CA THR A 155 9.45 -2.68 1.76
C THR A 155 10.57 -2.39 0.78
N VAL A 156 10.97 -3.37 -0.05
CA VAL A 156 12.13 -3.26 -0.95
C VAL A 156 11.76 -3.76 -2.35
N ALA A 157 11.92 -2.90 -3.36
CA ALA A 157 11.78 -3.27 -4.77
C ALA A 157 12.80 -4.35 -5.17
N LEU A 158 12.32 -5.44 -5.76
CA LEU A 158 13.16 -6.57 -6.20
C LEU A 158 13.57 -6.50 -7.67
N VAL A 159 12.91 -5.63 -8.45
CA VAL A 159 13.06 -5.48 -9.90
C VAL A 159 12.89 -4.01 -10.31
N ASP A 160 13.52 -3.62 -11.41
CA ASP A 160 13.33 -2.29 -12.00
C ASP A 160 12.01 -2.19 -12.77
N VAL A 161 11.21 -1.17 -12.44
CA VAL A 161 9.91 -0.87 -13.05
C VAL A 161 9.80 0.62 -13.41
N SER A 162 8.78 0.97 -14.20
CA SER A 162 8.53 2.34 -14.68
C SER A 162 8.47 3.41 -13.57
N TYR A 163 8.21 3.02 -12.32
CA TYR A 163 8.09 3.91 -11.16
C TYR A 163 9.18 3.73 -10.08
N ALA A 164 9.96 2.65 -10.11
CA ALA A 164 10.94 2.32 -9.07
C ALA A 164 12.19 1.59 -9.62
N ASN A 165 13.34 1.80 -8.97
CA ASN A 165 14.58 1.06 -9.19
C ASN A 165 14.68 -0.15 -8.27
N ALA A 166 15.34 -1.22 -8.70
CA ALA A 166 15.63 -2.38 -7.86
C ALA A 166 16.45 -1.95 -6.64
N GLY A 167 15.93 -2.25 -5.45
CA GLY A 167 16.47 -1.81 -4.16
C GLY A 167 16.01 -0.43 -3.68
N ASP A 168 15.12 0.27 -4.40
CA ASP A 168 14.31 1.35 -3.82
C ASP A 168 13.58 0.78 -2.59
N THR A 169 13.63 1.50 -1.47
CA THR A 169 13.21 0.98 -0.16
C THR A 169 12.27 1.96 0.52
N TYR A 170 11.07 1.52 0.92
CA TYR A 170 10.18 2.28 1.80
C TYR A 170 10.34 1.85 3.26
N LEU A 171 10.25 2.84 4.14
CA LEU A 171 10.23 2.72 5.59
C LEU A 171 8.93 3.33 6.10
N SER A 172 8.30 2.65 7.05
CA SER A 172 7.03 3.04 7.64
C SER A 172 7.05 2.86 9.14
N LEU A 173 6.41 3.78 9.84
CA LEU A 173 6.05 3.69 11.25
C LEU A 173 4.57 4.10 11.37
N ALA A 174 3.74 3.24 11.95
CA ALA A 174 2.35 3.53 12.28
C ALA A 174 2.09 3.37 13.79
N HIS A 175 1.05 4.04 14.27
CA HIS A 175 0.54 4.00 15.63
C HIS A 175 -0.99 3.98 15.65
N HIS A 176 -1.56 3.06 16.43
CA HIS A 176 -2.98 2.71 16.45
C HIS A 176 -3.55 2.86 17.88
N TYR A 177 -4.00 4.07 18.21
CA TYR A 177 -4.45 4.42 19.56
C TYR A 177 -5.97 4.25 19.72
N ALA A 178 -6.39 3.32 20.57
CA ALA A 178 -7.80 3.09 20.88
C ALA A 178 -8.42 4.29 21.64
N LEU A 179 -9.58 4.76 21.17
CA LEU A 179 -10.35 5.87 21.72
C LEU A 179 -11.72 5.41 22.27
N PRO A 180 -12.37 6.22 23.14
CA PRO A 180 -13.72 5.94 23.60
C PRO A 180 -14.74 5.79 22.45
N GLN A 181 -15.83 5.06 22.71
CA GLN A 181 -16.91 4.78 21.74
C GLN A 181 -16.49 3.96 20.50
N ASN A 182 -15.45 3.15 20.65
CA ASN A 182 -14.87 2.29 19.60
C ASN A 182 -14.34 3.09 18.40
N PHE A 183 -13.86 4.30 18.61
CA PHE A 183 -12.99 4.96 17.64
C PHE A 183 -11.54 4.45 17.81
N GLN A 184 -10.78 4.48 16.72
CA GLN A 184 -9.34 4.26 16.71
C GLN A 184 -8.69 5.47 16.05
N PHE A 185 -7.71 6.09 16.71
CA PHE A 185 -6.87 7.11 16.10
C PHE A 185 -5.67 6.43 15.47
N ASN A 186 -5.53 6.61 14.16
CA ASN A 186 -4.46 6.07 13.35
C ASN A 186 -3.50 7.21 13.02
N SER A 187 -2.20 6.98 13.16
CA SER A 187 -1.19 7.92 12.64
C SER A 187 -0.03 7.16 12.04
N SER A 188 0.56 7.69 10.97
CA SER A 188 1.76 7.09 10.38
C SER A 188 2.67 8.12 9.73
N ILE A 189 3.93 7.73 9.55
CA ILE A 189 4.92 8.46 8.75
C ILE A 189 5.59 7.49 7.78
N GLY A 190 5.75 7.95 6.54
CA GLY A 190 6.30 7.21 5.43
C GLY A 190 7.54 7.88 4.84
N ALA A 191 8.58 7.11 4.55
CA ALA A 191 9.82 7.63 3.97
C ALA A 191 10.47 6.64 2.99
N SER A 192 11.01 7.15 1.89
CA SER A 192 11.68 6.35 0.85
C SER A 192 13.18 6.62 0.84
N ILE A 193 13.96 5.55 0.68
CA ILE A 193 15.38 5.57 0.32
C ILE A 193 15.46 5.09 -1.13
N TYR A 194 15.81 5.98 -2.05
CA TYR A 194 15.88 5.69 -3.47
C TYR A 194 17.30 5.29 -3.90
N ARG A 195 17.39 4.28 -4.76
CA ARG A 195 18.60 3.90 -5.48
C ARG A 195 18.71 4.77 -6.71
N GLN A 196 19.89 5.37 -6.88
CA GLN A 196 20.19 6.13 -8.09
C GLN A 196 20.63 5.18 -9.21
N HIS A 197 19.66 4.70 -9.98
CA HIS A 197 19.84 4.02 -11.26
C HIS A 197 18.94 4.72 -12.30
N ASP A 198 19.36 5.91 -12.69
CA ASP A 198 18.56 6.82 -13.51
C ASP A 198 18.69 6.48 -15.00
N ASP A 199 17.58 6.59 -15.73
CA ASP A 199 17.47 6.40 -17.18
C ASP A 199 16.43 7.37 -17.79
N ALA A 200 16.10 7.23 -19.07
CA ALA A 200 15.16 8.12 -19.77
C ALA A 200 13.67 7.90 -19.39
N ILE A 201 13.37 6.97 -18.48
CA ILE A 201 12.02 6.69 -17.97
C ILE A 201 11.91 7.09 -16.49
N LEU A 202 12.96 6.85 -15.69
CA LEU A 202 12.97 7.13 -14.25
C LEU A 202 14.23 7.89 -13.82
N THR A 203 14.04 9.01 -13.11
CA THR A 203 15.12 9.86 -12.56
C THR A 203 15.01 9.97 -11.04
N THR A 204 16.12 10.24 -10.36
CA THR A 204 16.21 10.33 -8.90
C THR A 204 17.04 11.57 -8.50
N GLU A 205 16.38 12.65 -8.09
CA GLU A 205 17.10 13.83 -7.57
C GLU A 205 17.32 13.78 -6.05
N LYS A 206 16.51 13.01 -5.32
CA LYS A 206 16.63 12.83 -3.87
C LYS A 206 16.80 11.34 -3.57
N ASN A 207 17.91 10.97 -2.94
CA ASN A 207 18.16 9.58 -2.54
C ASN A 207 17.48 9.22 -1.20
N PHE A 208 16.85 10.19 -0.53
CA PHE A 208 15.96 10.01 0.60
C PHE A 208 14.90 11.10 0.62
N THR A 209 13.64 10.74 0.87
CA THR A 209 12.57 11.68 1.23
C THR A 209 11.68 11.10 2.34
N VAL A 210 11.06 11.99 3.13
CA VAL A 210 9.77 11.67 3.75
C VAL A 210 8.71 11.89 2.67
N ASN A 211 7.75 10.99 2.56
CA ASN A 211 6.73 11.00 1.52
C ASN A 211 5.35 11.44 2.03
N GLU A 212 4.94 10.93 3.18
CA GLU A 212 3.62 11.21 3.77
C GLU A 212 3.70 11.26 5.30
N VAL A 213 2.81 12.06 5.90
CA VAL A 213 2.38 11.92 7.30
C VAL A 213 0.86 11.79 7.30
N ARG A 214 0.33 10.70 7.87
CA ARG A 214 -1.10 10.39 7.89
C ARG A 214 -1.66 10.53 9.30
N LEU A 215 -2.83 11.14 9.43
CA LEU A 215 -3.58 11.29 10.67
C LEU A 215 -5.05 10.96 10.38
N GLY A 216 -5.57 9.89 10.99
CA GLY A 216 -6.89 9.37 10.68
C GLY A 216 -7.69 8.91 11.90
N LEU A 217 -8.99 8.76 11.69
CA LEU A 217 -9.92 8.15 12.62
C LEU A 217 -10.67 7.03 11.91
N SER A 218 -10.63 5.81 12.43
CA SER A 218 -11.49 4.72 12.01
C SER A 218 -12.43 4.25 13.12
N ARG A 219 -13.52 3.57 12.74
CA ARG A 219 -14.51 3.02 13.67
C ARG A 219 -15.36 1.91 13.04
N PRO A 220 -15.49 0.73 13.67
CA PRO A 220 -16.47 -0.27 13.27
C PRO A 220 -17.92 0.21 13.48
N PHE A 221 -18.74 0.01 12.45
CA PHE A 221 -20.18 0.27 12.43
C PHE A 221 -20.92 -0.91 13.09
N ALA A 222 -20.90 -0.92 14.42
CA ALA A 222 -21.42 -2.01 15.26
C ALA A 222 -20.83 -3.37 14.84
N GLU A 223 -21.62 -4.45 14.91
CA GLU A 223 -21.19 -5.82 14.61
C GLU A 223 -21.40 -6.21 13.13
N THR A 224 -21.48 -5.23 12.22
CA THR A 224 -21.81 -5.49 10.79
C THR A 224 -20.62 -5.88 9.91
N GLY A 225 -19.40 -5.96 10.47
CA GLY A 225 -18.15 -6.13 9.73
C GLY A 225 -17.69 -4.89 8.94
N ILE A 226 -18.51 -3.82 8.89
CA ILE A 226 -18.16 -2.57 8.22
C ILE A 226 -17.37 -1.67 9.18
N GLU A 227 -16.24 -1.14 8.72
CA GLU A 227 -15.52 -0.01 9.29
C GLU A 227 -15.73 1.25 8.45
N MET A 228 -15.80 2.40 9.12
CA MET A 228 -15.78 3.73 8.51
C MET A 228 -14.44 4.40 8.85
N SER A 229 -13.77 5.03 7.89
CA SER A 229 -12.54 5.81 8.13
C SER A 229 -12.61 7.22 7.56
N ALA A 230 -11.81 8.12 8.15
CA ALA A 230 -11.50 9.43 7.63
C ALA A 230 -10.03 9.74 7.93
N ASP A 231 -9.23 9.88 6.89
CA ASP A 231 -7.77 9.99 6.94
C ASP A 231 -7.32 11.28 6.23
N TYR A 232 -6.67 12.18 6.97
CA TYR A 232 -5.94 13.30 6.38
C TYR A 232 -4.49 12.87 6.14
N ILE A 233 -4.01 13.10 4.92
CA ILE A 233 -2.67 12.76 4.47
C ILE A 233 -2.00 14.07 4.12
N TYR A 234 -0.95 14.42 4.87
CA TYR A 234 -0.07 15.52 4.54
C TYR A 234 0.97 15.05 3.53
N GLY A 235 0.95 15.64 2.34
CA GLY A 235 1.91 15.37 1.29
C GLY A 235 3.28 15.93 1.65
N VAL A 236 4.34 15.14 1.51
CA VAL A 236 5.72 15.59 1.76
C VAL A 236 6.48 15.70 0.44
N HIS A 237 7.37 14.78 0.07
CA HIS A 237 8.15 14.92 -1.17
C HIS A 237 8.28 13.62 -1.99
N ASN A 238 8.21 13.74 -3.32
CA ASN A 238 8.46 12.64 -4.27
C ASN A 238 9.97 12.40 -4.52
N ARG A 239 10.34 11.43 -5.39
CA ARG A 239 11.76 11.11 -5.72
C ARG A 239 12.55 12.23 -6.41
N MET A 240 11.86 13.24 -6.96
CA MET A 240 12.46 14.46 -7.51
C MET A 240 12.65 15.54 -6.44
N GLY A 241 11.97 15.40 -5.30
CA GLY A 241 11.84 16.42 -4.25
C GLY A 241 10.93 17.57 -4.66
N GLU A 242 9.90 17.26 -5.45
CA GLU A 242 8.72 18.11 -5.61
C GLU A 242 7.74 17.80 -4.47
N ASP A 243 6.99 18.81 -4.04
CA ASP A 243 5.95 18.68 -3.02
C ASP A 243 4.84 17.73 -3.50
N LEU A 244 4.34 16.88 -2.59
CA LEU A 244 3.16 16.03 -2.82
C LEU A 244 1.88 16.74 -2.36
N GLU A 245 0.72 16.34 -2.89
CA GLU A 245 -0.56 16.96 -2.54
C GLU A 245 -1.10 16.49 -1.18
N ASP A 246 -1.94 17.33 -0.58
CA ASP A 246 -2.68 17.03 0.65
C ASP A 246 -4.03 16.38 0.34
N HIS A 247 -4.34 15.27 1.01
CA HIS A 247 -5.55 14.49 0.73
C HIS A 247 -6.44 14.30 1.97
N LEU A 248 -7.76 14.26 1.75
CA LEU A 248 -8.74 13.79 2.72
C LEU A 248 -9.45 12.56 2.15
N VAL A 249 -9.04 11.39 2.60
CA VAL A 249 -9.61 10.11 2.20
C VAL A 249 -10.73 9.72 3.16
N LEU A 250 -11.91 9.42 2.63
CA LEU A 250 -13.03 8.86 3.39
C LEU A 250 -13.26 7.42 2.94
N GLY A 251 -13.38 6.49 3.89
CA GLY A 251 -13.46 5.06 3.61
C GLY A 251 -14.68 4.36 4.22
N LEU A 252 -15.20 3.37 3.50
CA LEU A 252 -16.13 2.35 4.00
C LEU A 252 -15.59 0.97 3.62
N THR A 253 -15.20 0.15 4.60
CA THR A 253 -14.57 -1.16 4.39
C THR A 253 -15.36 -2.25 5.09
N TYR A 254 -15.93 -3.19 4.35
CA TYR A 254 -16.52 -4.42 4.89
C TYR A 254 -15.44 -5.50 5.00
N ASN A 255 -15.30 -6.12 6.17
CA ASN A 255 -14.36 -7.22 6.44
C ASN A 255 -15.14 -8.51 6.82
N PHE A 256 -14.61 -9.67 6.44
CA PHE A 256 -15.22 -10.99 6.66
C PHE A 256 -14.19 -12.13 6.83
#